data_AF-A0A2Z3YMG4-F1
#
_entry.id   AF-A0A2Z3YMG4-F1
#
_cell.length_a   1.000
_cell.length_b   1.000
_cell.length_c   1.000
_cell.angle_alpha   90.00
_cell.angle_beta   90.00
_cell.angle_gamma   90.00
#
_symmetry.space_group_name_H-M   'P 1'
#
loop_
_entity.id
_entity.type
_entity.pdbx_description
1 polymer ?
#
loop_
_entity_poly.entity_id
_entity_poly.type
_entity_poly.pdbx_seq_one_letter_code
_entity_poly.pdbx_strand_id
1 'polypeptide(L)'
;MNLQETTVWVGDLLPAPPRITTRRVNQGFPEFTVADVAVGGAGEDGAVGGAGEDGAVGGAGEDGAVGGASPAPADAQPAETVAVTLDAARIDPGLVTDDGSDLRVELITVTSGHSRAAADLVTAAATMIAQDPHQRPPRPGLILPDLGWHVDEKMTAKHGLLVPPFLWEDGVPHVHEVDFGGRHGGGGHHDWTHPGRMTVVAQLVMLTDAEFATATGQGLGAVQRQLTEAEVNLNDVWR
;
A
#
# COMPACT_ATOMS: atom_id res chain seq x y z
N MET A 1 -4.44 7.89 14.61
CA MET A 1 -5.69 8.21 13.91
C MET A 1 -6.67 7.05 14.06
N ASN A 2 -7.97 7.30 13.99
CA ASN A 2 -9.00 6.27 13.78
C ASN A 2 -9.16 5.98 12.26
N LEU A 3 -9.97 4.99 11.90
CA LEU A 3 -10.18 4.60 10.50
C LEU A 3 -10.69 5.75 9.62
N GLN A 4 -11.58 6.60 10.12
CA GLN A 4 -12.14 7.71 9.35
C GLN A 4 -11.09 8.79 9.07
N GLU A 5 -10.31 9.16 10.08
CA GLU A 5 -9.19 10.09 9.98
C GLU A 5 -8.13 9.58 9.00
N THR A 6 -7.74 8.31 9.12
CA THR A 6 -6.76 7.69 8.21
C THR A 6 -7.30 7.61 6.78
N THR A 7 -8.60 7.35 6.59
CA THR A 7 -9.23 7.32 5.26
C THR A 7 -9.12 8.66 4.54
N VAL A 8 -9.36 9.77 5.25
CA VAL A 8 -9.22 11.13 4.69
C VAL A 8 -7.76 11.40 4.34
N TRP A 9 -6.86 11.14 5.29
CA TRP A 9 -5.43 11.37 5.10
C TRP A 9 -4.86 10.57 3.91
N VAL A 10 -5.13 9.27 3.84
CA VAL A 10 -4.68 8.41 2.73
C VAL A 10 -5.35 8.81 1.42
N GLY A 11 -6.60 9.27 1.45
CA GLY A 11 -7.30 9.80 0.27
C GLY A 11 -6.57 10.98 -0.37
N ASP A 12 -5.95 11.86 0.44
CA ASP A 12 -5.16 12.99 -0.04
C ASP A 12 -3.76 12.57 -0.56
N LEU A 13 -3.26 11.40 -0.15
CA LEU A 13 -1.95 10.88 -0.58
C LEU A 13 -2.01 10.11 -1.91
N LEU A 14 -3.16 9.54 -2.24
CA LEU A 14 -3.32 8.67 -3.40
C LEU A 14 -3.71 9.47 -4.67
N PRO A 15 -3.23 9.05 -5.86
CA PRO A 15 -3.43 9.80 -7.09
C PRO A 15 -4.88 9.78 -7.63
N ALA A 16 -5.73 8.90 -7.11
CA ALA A 16 -7.15 8.80 -7.47
C ALA A 16 -7.96 8.25 -6.28
N PRO A 17 -9.30 8.41 -6.28
CA PRO A 17 -10.15 7.88 -5.22
C PRO A 17 -9.93 6.37 -5.03
N PRO A 18 -9.51 5.91 -3.84
CA PRO A 18 -9.18 4.52 -3.64
C PRO A 18 -10.43 3.66 -3.49
N ARG A 19 -10.29 2.39 -3.85
CA ARG A 19 -11.18 1.33 -3.38
C ARG A 19 -10.79 0.98 -1.95
N ILE A 20 -11.77 0.86 -1.06
CA ILE A 20 -11.54 0.45 0.33
C ILE A 20 -12.10 -0.96 0.55
N THR A 21 -11.29 -1.85 1.10
CA THR A 21 -11.70 -3.22 1.44
C THR A 21 -11.18 -3.64 2.80
N THR A 22 -11.97 -4.44 3.53
CA THR A 22 -11.51 -5.12 4.75
C THR A 22 -11.09 -6.55 4.39
N ARG A 23 -9.90 -6.94 4.86
CA ARG A 23 -9.21 -8.17 4.43
C ARG A 23 -8.67 -8.93 5.64
N ARG A 24 -8.55 -10.25 5.51
CA ARG A 24 -7.95 -11.14 6.51
C ARG A 24 -7.14 -12.21 5.79
N VAL A 25 -5.95 -12.51 6.31
CA VAL A 25 -5.07 -13.55 5.76
C VAL A 25 -5.68 -14.95 5.91
N ASN A 26 -6.14 -15.31 7.12
CA ASN A 26 -6.79 -16.58 7.40
C ASN A 26 -7.67 -16.48 8.65
N GLN A 27 -8.55 -17.45 8.88
CA GLN A 27 -9.37 -17.53 10.08
C GLN A 27 -8.51 -17.49 11.36
N GLY A 28 -8.95 -16.70 12.35
CA GLY A 28 -8.22 -16.52 13.61
C GLY A 28 -7.19 -15.39 13.61
N PHE A 29 -6.93 -14.76 12.45
CA PHE A 29 -6.09 -13.57 12.34
C PHE A 29 -6.91 -12.27 12.32
N PRO A 30 -6.33 -11.13 12.73
CA PRO A 30 -6.99 -9.84 12.65
C PRO A 30 -7.41 -9.49 11.21
N GLU A 31 -8.51 -8.76 11.08
CA GLU A 31 -8.86 -8.06 9.84
C GLU A 31 -8.17 -6.71 9.79
N PHE A 32 -7.76 -6.28 8.60
CA PHE A 32 -7.28 -4.93 8.34
C PHE A 32 -8.05 -4.31 7.18
N THR A 33 -8.26 -3.01 7.26
CA THR A 33 -8.86 -2.21 6.21
C THR A 33 -7.75 -1.62 5.35
N VAL A 34 -7.89 -1.75 4.03
CA VAL A 34 -6.89 -1.36 3.03
C VAL A 34 -7.54 -0.49 1.97
N ALA A 35 -6.89 0.62 1.63
CA ALA A 35 -7.16 1.40 0.44
C ALA A 35 -6.25 0.95 -0.70
N ASP A 36 -6.78 0.73 -1.90
CA ASP A 36 -6.00 0.43 -3.09
C ASP A 36 -6.43 1.25 -4.31
N VAL A 37 -5.48 1.59 -5.17
CA VAL A 37 -5.68 2.38 -6.39
C VAL A 37 -4.78 1.88 -7.51
N ALA A 38 -5.35 1.73 -8.71
CA ALA A 38 -4.58 1.43 -9.92
C ALA A 38 -3.89 2.70 -10.44
N VAL A 39 -2.61 2.59 -10.80
CA VAL A 39 -1.78 3.69 -11.30
C VAL A 39 -1.15 3.25 -12.60
N GLY A 40 -1.41 4.00 -13.68
CA GLY A 40 -0.94 3.64 -15.01
C GLY A 40 -1.69 2.44 -15.62
N GLY A 41 -1.50 2.25 -16.93
CA GLY A 41 -2.33 1.39 -17.78
C GLY A 41 -2.97 2.22 -18.89
N ALA A 42 -3.04 1.68 -20.11
CA ALA A 42 -3.68 2.37 -21.22
C ALA A 42 -5.18 2.54 -20.96
N GLY A 43 -5.57 3.76 -20.58
CA GLY A 43 -6.92 4.33 -20.73
C GLY A 43 -8.09 3.50 -20.21
N GLU A 44 -8.44 3.65 -18.94
CA GLU A 44 -9.85 3.77 -18.59
C GLU A 44 -10.11 5.24 -18.23
N ASP A 45 -10.16 6.06 -19.28
CA ASP A 45 -10.72 7.39 -19.19
C ASP A 45 -12.15 7.25 -18.64
N GLY A 46 -12.43 7.95 -17.54
CA GLY A 46 -13.67 7.83 -16.79
C GLY A 46 -14.92 7.92 -17.67
N ALA A 47 -15.58 6.79 -17.86
CA ALA A 47 -16.97 6.77 -18.31
C ALA A 47 -17.87 7.12 -17.11
N VAL A 48 -17.98 8.43 -16.82
CA VAL A 48 -19.13 8.96 -16.08
C VAL A 48 -20.35 8.82 -17.01
N GLY A 49 -20.97 7.64 -16.98
CA GLY A 49 -22.22 7.37 -17.66
C GLY A 49 -23.35 8.13 -16.97
N GLY A 50 -23.71 9.29 -17.52
CA GLY A 50 -24.90 10.03 -17.11
C GLY A 50 -26.14 9.16 -17.26
N ALA A 51 -26.94 9.09 -16.19
CA ALA A 51 -28.27 8.52 -16.23
C ALA A 51 -29.16 9.37 -17.14
N GLY A 52 -29.37 8.88 -18.36
CA GLY A 52 -30.36 9.35 -19.32
C GLY A 52 -31.44 8.28 -19.49
N GLU A 53 -32.67 8.75 -19.57
CA GLU A 53 -33.91 8.04 -19.28
C GLU A 53 -34.26 6.91 -20.28
N ASP A 54 -34.98 5.95 -19.72
CA ASP A 54 -35.57 4.75 -20.29
C ASP A 54 -36.77 5.05 -21.20
N GLY A 55 -36.68 4.64 -22.47
CA GLY A 55 -37.78 4.76 -23.41
C GLY A 55 -37.58 4.04 -24.76
N ALA A 56 -38.27 2.91 -24.90
CA ALA A 56 -38.76 2.29 -26.14
C ALA A 56 -37.86 1.35 -26.99
N VAL A 57 -38.12 0.06 -26.77
CA VAL A 57 -38.26 -1.08 -27.71
C VAL A 57 -38.11 -0.81 -29.22
N GLY A 58 -37.24 -1.60 -29.88
CA GLY A 58 -37.42 -1.95 -31.30
C GLY A 58 -36.18 -2.53 -31.99
N GLY A 59 -36.32 -3.76 -32.52
CA GLY A 59 -35.60 -4.18 -33.72
C GLY A 59 -34.50 -5.22 -33.54
N ALA A 60 -34.74 -6.41 -34.06
CA ALA A 60 -33.73 -7.45 -34.28
C ALA A 60 -32.71 -6.98 -35.33
N GLY A 61 -31.43 -7.16 -35.03
CA GLY A 61 -30.30 -7.03 -35.94
C GLY A 61 -29.13 -7.80 -35.33
N GLU A 62 -28.72 -8.88 -36.00
CA GLU A 62 -27.49 -9.61 -35.68
C GLU A 62 -26.33 -8.91 -36.40
N ASP A 63 -25.44 -8.27 -35.65
CA ASP A 63 -24.10 -7.92 -36.11
C ASP A 63 -23.08 -8.06 -34.97
N GLY A 64 -22.25 -9.09 -35.10
CA GLY A 64 -21.14 -9.37 -34.18
C GLY A 64 -20.11 -8.25 -34.22
N ALA A 65 -20.17 -7.36 -33.23
CA ALA A 65 -19.04 -6.53 -32.84
C ALA A 65 -18.22 -7.28 -31.79
N VAL A 66 -17.31 -8.14 -32.24
CA VAL A 66 -16.11 -8.44 -31.47
C VAL A 66 -15.32 -7.13 -31.41
N GLY A 67 -15.53 -6.35 -30.35
CA GLY A 67 -14.65 -5.25 -29.98
C GLY A 67 -13.27 -5.84 -29.69
N GLY A 68 -12.44 -5.95 -30.73
CA GLY A 68 -11.05 -6.32 -30.58
C GLY A 68 -10.40 -5.29 -29.71
N ALA A 69 -10.12 -5.64 -28.45
CA ALA A 69 -9.18 -4.90 -27.63
C ALA A 69 -7.91 -4.80 -28.47
N SER A 70 -7.59 -3.59 -28.91
CA SER A 70 -6.32 -3.34 -29.59
C SER A 70 -5.24 -3.83 -28.63
N PRO A 71 -4.34 -4.73 -29.04
CA PRO A 71 -3.29 -5.19 -28.14
C PRO A 71 -2.56 -3.95 -27.66
N ALA A 72 -2.41 -3.82 -26.33
CA ALA A 72 -1.60 -2.77 -25.75
C ALA A 72 -0.24 -2.77 -26.46
N PRO A 73 0.35 -1.59 -26.73
CA PRO A 73 1.67 -1.52 -27.36
C PRO A 73 2.65 -2.40 -26.58
N ALA A 74 3.54 -3.11 -27.27
CA ALA A 74 4.44 -4.10 -26.68
C ALA A 74 5.35 -3.54 -25.56
N ASP A 75 5.44 -2.21 -25.45
CA ASP A 75 6.22 -1.47 -24.46
C ASP A 75 5.35 -0.78 -23.39
N ALA A 76 4.04 -1.06 -23.36
CA ALA A 76 3.17 -0.53 -22.31
C ALA A 76 3.64 -1.07 -20.97
N GLN A 77 4.09 -0.18 -20.09
CA GLN A 77 4.42 -0.55 -18.72
C GLN A 77 3.17 -1.18 -18.08
N PRO A 78 3.29 -2.36 -17.44
CA PRO A 78 2.19 -2.97 -16.71
C PRO A 78 1.58 -1.97 -15.71
N ALA A 79 0.24 -1.95 -15.64
CA ALA A 79 -0.47 -1.14 -14.67
C ALA A 79 0.02 -1.49 -13.25
N GLU A 80 0.27 -0.47 -12.44
CA GLU A 80 0.66 -0.63 -11.05
C GLU A 80 -0.56 -0.52 -10.15
N THR A 81 -0.42 -1.01 -8.92
CA THR A 81 -1.43 -0.84 -7.87
C THR A 81 -0.72 -0.46 -6.60
N VAL A 82 -1.12 0.69 -6.05
CA VAL A 82 -0.68 1.18 -4.75
C VAL A 82 -1.71 0.73 -3.72
N ALA A 83 -1.29 0.12 -2.63
CA ALA A 83 -2.16 -0.24 -1.52
C ALA A 83 -1.61 0.23 -0.18
N VAL A 84 -2.49 0.74 0.69
CA VAL A 84 -2.15 1.30 2.01
C VAL A 84 -3.10 0.76 3.06
N THR A 85 -2.59 0.34 4.21
CA THR A 85 -3.45 0.05 5.37
C THR A 85 -4.08 1.33 5.92
N LEU A 86 -5.31 1.22 6.45
CA LEU A 86 -6.05 2.34 7.03
C LEU A 86 -6.26 2.20 8.55
N ASP A 87 -5.96 1.03 9.09
CA ASP A 87 -6.15 0.69 10.50
C ASP A 87 -4.99 -0.14 11.08
N ALA A 88 -3.82 -0.19 10.43
CA ALA A 88 -2.65 -0.84 11.02
C ALA A 88 -2.06 -0.01 12.17
N ALA A 89 -2.31 1.31 12.20
CA ALA A 89 -1.92 2.19 13.30
C ALA A 89 -2.54 1.82 14.66
N ARG A 90 -3.55 0.93 14.71
CA ARG A 90 -4.06 0.37 15.98
C ARG A 90 -3.11 -0.63 16.64
N ILE A 91 -2.13 -1.15 15.89
CA ILE A 91 -1.10 -2.04 16.43
C ILE A 91 -0.21 -1.21 17.35
N ASP A 92 0.08 -1.77 18.53
CA ASP A 92 1.02 -1.16 19.46
C ASP A 92 2.43 -1.74 19.43
N PRO A 93 3.38 -1.14 18.70
CA PRO A 93 4.76 -1.60 18.70
C PRO A 93 5.60 -1.02 19.84
N GLY A 94 5.09 -0.05 20.61
CA GLY A 94 5.88 0.68 21.60
C GLY A 94 6.97 1.56 20.99
N LEU A 95 6.75 2.06 19.78
CA LEU A 95 7.66 3.00 19.12
C LEU A 95 7.39 4.42 19.62
N VAL A 96 8.47 5.19 19.79
CA VAL A 96 8.42 6.57 20.25
C VAL A 96 9.37 7.40 19.40
N THR A 97 8.98 8.62 19.08
CA THR A 97 9.82 9.61 18.41
C THR A 97 10.85 10.21 19.37
N ASP A 98 11.83 10.95 18.84
CA ASP A 98 12.85 11.60 19.66
C ASP A 98 12.27 12.63 20.65
N ASP A 99 11.13 13.25 20.31
CA ASP A 99 10.40 14.20 21.17
C ASP A 99 9.41 13.53 22.14
N GLY A 100 9.34 12.20 22.16
CA GLY A 100 8.54 11.43 23.12
C GLY A 100 7.11 11.11 22.67
N SER A 101 6.73 11.47 21.45
CA SER A 101 5.41 11.18 20.88
C SER A 101 5.30 9.69 20.51
N ASP A 102 4.14 9.09 20.78
CA ASP A 102 3.84 7.71 20.42
C ASP A 102 3.75 7.57 18.89
N LEU A 103 4.50 6.62 18.33
CA LEU A 103 4.68 6.45 16.89
C LEU A 103 3.87 5.25 16.38
N ARG A 104 2.90 5.54 15.50
CA ARG A 104 2.09 4.56 14.79
C ARG A 104 2.48 4.48 13.32
N VAL A 105 2.24 3.33 12.71
CA VAL A 105 2.69 3.06 11.34
C VAL A 105 1.55 2.45 10.53
N GLU A 106 1.27 3.05 9.37
CA GLU A 106 0.54 2.41 8.28
C GLU A 106 1.55 1.84 7.26
N LEU A 107 1.14 0.80 6.54
CA LEU A 107 1.99 0.10 5.56
C LEU A 107 1.51 0.43 4.14
N ILE A 108 2.44 0.76 3.25
CA ILE A 108 2.19 0.97 1.82
C ILE A 108 2.97 -0.03 0.98
N THR A 109 2.44 -0.47 -0.14
CA THR A 109 3.21 -1.21 -1.16
C THR A 109 2.74 -0.83 -2.55
N VAL A 110 3.59 -1.10 -3.54
CA VAL A 110 3.28 -0.94 -4.96
C VAL A 110 3.58 -2.26 -5.66
N THR A 111 2.62 -2.77 -6.42
CA THR A 111 2.81 -3.99 -7.23
C THR A 111 2.44 -3.73 -8.68
N SER A 112 3.22 -4.29 -9.60
CA SER A 112 3.02 -4.16 -11.03
C SER A 112 2.32 -5.39 -11.62
N GLY A 113 1.35 -5.18 -12.51
CA GLY A 113 0.65 -6.24 -13.26
C GLY A 113 -0.34 -7.09 -12.45
N HIS A 114 -0.47 -6.87 -11.13
CA HIS A 114 -1.18 -7.77 -10.23
C HIS A 114 -2.01 -7.02 -9.17
N SER A 115 -3.12 -6.42 -9.59
CA SER A 115 -3.90 -5.49 -8.77
C SER A 115 -4.33 -5.99 -7.39
N ARG A 116 -4.58 -7.30 -7.23
CA ARG A 116 -4.95 -7.86 -5.93
C ARG A 116 -3.77 -8.02 -4.96
N ALA A 117 -2.56 -8.22 -5.50
CA ALA A 117 -1.39 -8.61 -4.70
C ALA A 117 -1.00 -7.52 -3.70
N ALA A 118 -1.01 -6.24 -4.10
CA ALA A 118 -0.65 -5.13 -3.21
C ALA A 118 -1.46 -5.12 -1.90
N ALA A 119 -2.79 -5.21 -1.99
CA ALA A 119 -3.65 -5.16 -0.82
C ALA A 119 -3.49 -6.40 0.09
N ASP A 120 -3.29 -7.57 -0.50
CA ASP A 120 -3.05 -8.81 0.26
C ASP A 120 -1.66 -8.79 0.94
N LEU A 121 -0.64 -8.23 0.30
CA LEU A 121 0.71 -8.10 0.87
C LEU A 121 0.76 -7.20 2.11
N VAL A 122 0.17 -6.01 2.05
CA VAL A 122 0.14 -5.12 3.24
C VAL A 122 -0.72 -5.71 4.36
N THR A 123 -1.79 -6.44 4.02
CA THR A 123 -2.60 -7.18 5.00
C THR A 123 -1.77 -8.29 5.66
N ALA A 124 -0.99 -9.05 4.88
CA ALA A 124 -0.11 -10.09 5.39
C ALA A 124 0.99 -9.52 6.29
N ALA A 125 1.61 -8.40 5.89
CA ALA A 125 2.61 -7.70 6.69
C ALA A 125 2.03 -7.25 8.04
N ALA A 126 0.89 -6.54 8.02
CA ALA A 126 0.22 -6.07 9.24
C ALA A 126 -0.17 -7.23 10.15
N THR A 127 -0.62 -8.35 9.57
CA THR A 127 -0.95 -9.58 10.29
C THR A 127 0.27 -10.18 11.00
N MET A 128 1.40 -10.28 10.30
CA MET A 128 2.65 -10.75 10.92
C MET A 128 3.08 -9.82 12.04
N ILE A 129 3.11 -8.51 11.81
CA ILE A 129 3.52 -7.53 12.83
C ILE A 129 2.61 -7.62 14.06
N ALA A 130 1.29 -7.69 13.88
CA ALA A 130 0.32 -7.71 14.98
C ALA A 130 0.44 -8.93 15.91
N GLN A 131 1.00 -10.04 15.43
CA GLN A 131 1.22 -11.23 16.26
C GLN A 131 2.33 -11.03 17.30
N ASP A 132 3.33 -10.20 17.01
CA ASP A 132 4.42 -9.90 17.95
C ASP A 132 5.00 -8.49 17.68
N PRO A 133 4.24 -7.43 18.02
CA PRO A 133 4.54 -6.08 17.56
C PRO A 133 5.77 -5.47 18.22
N HIS A 134 6.15 -5.95 19.41
CA HIS A 134 7.37 -5.51 20.10
C HIS A 134 8.63 -6.21 19.60
N GLN A 135 8.54 -7.45 19.11
CA GLN A 135 9.67 -8.14 18.46
C GLN A 135 9.78 -7.83 16.96
N ARG A 136 8.67 -7.45 16.32
CA ARG A 136 8.60 -7.02 14.92
C ARG A 136 8.08 -5.59 14.80
N PRO A 137 8.76 -4.60 15.40
CA PRO A 137 8.33 -3.21 15.30
C PRO A 137 8.39 -2.77 13.82
N PRO A 138 7.35 -2.12 13.28
CA PRO A 138 7.25 -1.73 11.88
C PRO A 138 8.16 -0.55 11.54
N ARG A 139 9.47 -0.77 11.58
CA ARG A 139 10.51 0.21 11.27
C ARG A 139 11.26 -0.16 10.00
N PRO A 140 11.83 0.81 9.27
CA PRO A 140 12.76 0.53 8.19
C PRO A 140 13.84 -0.49 8.61
N GLY A 141 14.08 -1.47 7.74
CA GLY A 141 14.97 -2.60 7.98
C GLY A 141 14.30 -3.83 8.59
N LEU A 142 13.03 -3.77 9.00
CA LEU A 142 12.29 -4.97 9.41
C LEU A 142 12.14 -5.92 8.23
N ILE A 143 12.60 -7.16 8.39
CA ILE A 143 12.40 -8.24 7.43
C ILE A 143 11.28 -9.15 7.91
N LEU A 144 10.39 -9.54 6.99
CA LEU A 144 9.24 -10.40 7.20
C LEU A 144 9.39 -11.65 6.32
N PRO A 145 10.01 -12.73 6.83
CA PRO A 145 10.25 -13.93 6.03
C PRO A 145 8.94 -14.62 5.60
N ASP A 146 8.94 -15.22 4.40
CA ASP A 146 7.83 -16.03 3.86
C ASP A 146 6.47 -15.31 3.84
N LEU A 147 6.49 -13.98 3.77
CA LEU A 147 5.30 -13.15 3.71
C LEU A 147 4.45 -13.47 2.47
N GLY A 148 5.08 -13.64 1.30
CA GLY A 148 4.41 -13.91 0.03
C GLY A 148 3.60 -15.22 0.03
N TRP A 149 4.00 -16.21 0.85
CA TRP A 149 3.26 -17.48 0.99
C TRP A 149 1.86 -17.30 1.58
N HIS A 150 1.64 -16.22 2.32
CA HIS A 150 0.33 -15.88 2.86
C HIS A 150 -0.60 -15.22 1.82
N VAL A 151 -0.07 -14.90 0.63
CA VAL A 151 -0.77 -14.21 -0.45
C VAL A 151 -0.95 -15.13 -1.66
N ASP A 152 0.16 -15.62 -2.22
CA ASP A 152 0.19 -16.56 -3.34
C ASP A 152 1.46 -17.41 -3.27
N GLU A 153 1.29 -18.74 -3.21
CA GLU A 153 2.40 -19.70 -3.17
C GLU A 153 3.33 -19.63 -4.39
N LYS A 154 2.86 -19.06 -5.51
CA LYS A 154 3.62 -18.91 -6.75
C LYS A 154 4.46 -17.64 -6.80
N MET A 155 4.34 -16.75 -5.81
CA MET A 155 5.13 -15.53 -5.75
C MET A 155 6.63 -15.86 -5.58
N THR A 156 7.47 -15.25 -6.40
CA THR A 156 8.93 -15.49 -6.38
C THR A 156 9.63 -14.58 -5.37
N ALA A 157 9.16 -13.33 -5.23
CA ALA A 157 9.57 -12.41 -4.18
C ALA A 157 8.77 -12.70 -2.90
N LYS A 158 9.28 -13.59 -2.05
CA LYS A 158 8.54 -14.17 -0.91
C LYS A 158 8.74 -13.45 0.41
N HIS A 159 9.81 -12.68 0.58
CA HIS A 159 10.14 -12.06 1.87
C HIS A 159 9.83 -10.57 1.84
N GLY A 160 9.15 -10.05 2.85
CA GLY A 160 8.92 -8.60 2.97
C GLY A 160 10.13 -7.88 3.58
N LEU A 161 10.39 -6.66 3.14
CA LEU A 161 11.30 -5.72 3.75
C LEU A 161 10.59 -4.37 3.90
N LEU A 162 10.60 -3.81 5.11
CA LEU A 162 10.17 -2.43 5.31
C LEU A 162 11.30 -1.46 5.00
N VAL A 163 11.01 -0.46 4.18
CA VAL A 163 11.93 0.61 3.79
C VAL A 163 11.28 1.98 4.01
N PRO A 164 12.07 3.06 4.10
CA PRO A 164 11.50 4.40 4.01
C PRO A 164 10.79 4.55 2.66
N PRO A 165 9.54 5.06 2.62
CA PRO A 165 8.86 5.29 1.35
C PRO A 165 9.63 6.24 0.44
N PHE A 166 9.68 5.91 -0.86
CA PHE A 166 10.30 6.73 -1.90
C PHE A 166 9.29 7.20 -2.96
N LEU A 167 7.99 7.12 -2.65
CA LEU A 167 6.89 7.46 -3.56
C LEU A 167 6.65 8.97 -3.71
N TRP A 168 7.20 9.77 -2.79
CA TRP A 168 6.97 11.21 -2.71
C TRP A 168 8.29 11.98 -2.75
N GLU A 169 8.38 13.02 -3.59
CA GLU A 169 9.58 13.86 -3.73
C GLU A 169 9.84 14.72 -2.48
N ASP A 170 8.78 15.14 -1.79
CA ASP A 170 8.85 16.01 -0.60
C ASP A 170 9.14 15.25 0.72
N GLY A 171 9.45 13.94 0.63
CA GLY A 171 9.70 13.09 1.79
C GLY A 171 8.49 12.28 2.25
N VAL A 172 8.66 11.50 3.32
CA VAL A 172 7.64 10.55 3.80
C VAL A 172 6.48 11.30 4.47
N PRO A 173 5.24 11.14 4.00
CA PRO A 173 4.08 11.74 4.63
C PRO A 173 3.92 11.26 6.08
N HIS A 174 3.64 12.21 6.96
CA HIS A 174 3.37 11.94 8.36
C HIS A 174 2.28 12.86 8.88
N VAL A 175 1.48 12.35 9.82
CA VAL A 175 0.49 13.15 10.55
C VAL A 175 0.92 13.21 12.00
N HIS A 176 1.13 14.42 12.49
CA HIS A 176 1.20 14.66 13.92
C HIS A 176 -0.21 15.00 14.40
N GLU A 177 -0.81 14.14 15.22
CA GLU A 177 -2.15 14.27 15.79
C GLU A 177 -2.12 15.36 16.89
N VAL A 178 -1.78 16.59 16.54
CA VAL A 178 -1.80 17.74 17.46
C VAL A 178 -2.85 18.75 17.04
N ASP A 179 -3.52 19.34 18.04
CA ASP A 179 -4.39 20.50 17.84
C ASP A 179 -3.53 21.67 17.34
N PHE A 180 -3.73 22.12 16.09
CA PHE A 180 -3.26 23.44 15.68
C PHE A 180 -4.19 24.51 16.26
N GLY A 181 -4.08 24.74 17.57
CA GLY A 181 -4.84 25.72 18.35
C GLY A 181 -3.95 26.72 19.08
N GLY A 182 -2.82 27.11 18.50
CA GLY A 182 -1.95 28.14 19.04
C GLY A 182 -2.27 29.52 18.47
N ARG A 183 -2.10 30.59 19.27
CA ARG A 183 -2.46 32.01 19.03
C ARG A 183 -1.96 32.64 17.71
N HIS A 184 -1.22 31.92 16.87
CA HIS A 184 -0.67 32.37 15.59
C HIS A 184 -0.81 31.38 14.41
N GLY A 185 -1.49 30.23 14.56
CA GLY A 185 -1.65 29.24 13.48
C GLY A 185 -3.05 29.27 12.89
N GLY A 186 -3.20 29.63 11.61
CA GLY A 186 -4.48 29.69 10.89
C GLY A 186 -5.05 28.33 10.45
N GLY A 187 -4.83 27.27 11.23
CA GLY A 187 -5.44 25.96 11.00
C GLY A 187 -6.78 25.84 11.71
N GLY A 188 -7.75 25.15 11.12
CA GLY A 188 -8.99 24.81 11.82
C GLY A 188 -8.71 23.88 13.00
N HIS A 189 -9.42 24.07 14.11
CA HIS A 189 -9.38 23.14 15.24
C HIS A 189 -9.87 21.76 14.78
N HIS A 190 -9.02 20.74 14.84
CA HIS A 190 -9.37 19.37 14.51
C HIS A 190 -9.25 18.51 15.77
N ASP A 191 -10.37 17.98 16.26
CA ASP A 191 -10.42 17.14 17.46
C ASP A 191 -9.99 15.72 17.09
N TRP A 192 -8.70 15.44 17.22
CA TRP A 192 -8.13 14.13 16.90
C TRP A 192 -8.54 13.09 17.92
N THR A 193 -8.85 11.88 17.46
CA THR A 193 -9.22 10.77 18.37
C THR A 193 -8.13 10.39 19.37
N HIS A 194 -6.88 10.72 19.09
CA HIS A 194 -5.77 10.39 19.98
C HIS A 194 -4.64 11.44 19.88
N PRO A 195 -4.79 12.55 20.63
CA PRO A 195 -3.86 13.67 20.53
C PRO A 195 -2.45 13.31 20.99
N GLY A 196 -1.44 13.93 20.38
CA GLY A 196 -0.01 13.78 20.70
C GLY A 196 0.67 12.57 20.08
N ARG A 197 0.01 11.85 19.16
CA ARG A 197 0.61 10.72 18.43
C ARG A 197 1.12 11.15 17.07
N MET A 198 2.15 10.48 16.58
CA MET A 198 2.60 10.61 15.20
C MET A 198 2.27 9.33 14.45
N THR A 199 1.57 9.45 13.32
CA THR A 199 1.36 8.34 12.39
C THR A 199 2.19 8.58 11.13
N VAL A 200 2.97 7.58 10.73
CA VAL A 200 3.80 7.59 9.52
C VAL A 200 3.47 6.42 8.60
N VAL A 201 3.99 6.45 7.38
CA VAL A 201 3.91 5.32 6.45
C VAL A 201 5.27 4.62 6.33
N ALA A 202 5.28 3.28 6.33
CA ALA A 202 6.44 2.47 5.95
C ALA A 202 6.15 1.68 4.67
N GLN A 203 7.09 1.67 3.73
CA GLN A 203 6.90 0.97 2.47
C GLN A 203 7.37 -0.48 2.57
N LEU A 204 6.51 -1.41 2.17
CA LEU A 204 6.81 -2.81 1.99
C LEU A 204 7.33 -3.04 0.56
N VAL A 205 8.54 -3.58 0.44
CA VAL A 205 9.09 -4.14 -0.79
C VAL A 205 9.31 -5.64 -0.62
N MET A 206 9.16 -6.41 -1.70
CA MET A 206 9.33 -7.85 -1.67
C MET A 206 10.73 -8.24 -2.13
N LEU A 207 11.32 -9.24 -1.48
CA LEU A 207 12.63 -9.81 -1.76
C LEU A 207 12.49 -11.27 -2.21
N THR A 208 13.28 -11.66 -3.21
CA THR A 208 13.46 -13.07 -3.60
C THR A 208 14.24 -13.84 -2.55
N ASP A 209 14.23 -15.18 -2.65
CA ASP A 209 15.02 -16.05 -1.77
C ASP A 209 16.53 -15.66 -1.79
N ALA A 210 17.06 -15.29 -2.97
CA ALA A 210 18.46 -14.90 -3.14
C ALA A 210 18.78 -13.53 -2.51
N GLU A 211 17.88 -12.56 -2.68
CA GLU A 211 18.00 -11.22 -2.07
C GLU A 211 17.86 -11.29 -0.55
N PHE A 212 16.97 -12.13 -0.03
CA PHE A 212 16.82 -12.38 1.41
C PHE A 212 18.05 -13.08 2.02
N ALA A 213 18.62 -14.08 1.32
CA ALA A 213 19.88 -14.69 1.74
C ALA A 213 21.03 -13.66 1.78
N THR A 214 21.05 -12.73 0.83
CA THR A 214 22.00 -11.61 0.80
C THR A 214 21.75 -10.63 1.95
N ALA A 215 20.49 -10.28 2.22
CA ALA A 215 20.10 -9.40 3.32
C ALA A 215 20.56 -9.94 4.68
N THR A 216 20.36 -11.25 4.90
CA THR A 216 20.68 -11.92 6.16
C THR A 216 22.17 -12.25 6.30
N GLY A 217 22.87 -12.52 5.20
CA GLY A 217 24.30 -12.87 5.21
C GLY A 217 25.25 -11.67 5.08
N GLN A 218 24.89 -10.66 4.29
CA GLN A 218 25.76 -9.54 3.90
C GLN A 218 25.18 -8.16 4.25
N GLY A 219 23.92 -8.10 4.68
CA GLY A 219 23.23 -6.87 5.08
C GLY A 219 22.52 -6.14 3.93
N LEU A 220 21.65 -5.20 4.28
CA LEU A 220 20.78 -4.49 3.32
C LEU A 220 21.55 -3.63 2.31
N GLY A 221 22.73 -3.11 2.66
CA GLY A 221 23.57 -2.36 1.71
C GLY A 221 24.12 -3.21 0.56
N ALA A 222 24.28 -4.53 0.76
CA ALA A 222 24.64 -5.45 -0.32
C ALA A 222 23.44 -5.64 -1.27
N VAL A 223 22.24 -5.84 -0.71
CA VAL A 223 20.99 -5.96 -1.47
C VAL A 223 20.73 -4.70 -2.30
N GLN A 224 20.86 -3.51 -1.72
CA GLN A 224 20.66 -2.24 -2.43
C GLN A 224 21.58 -2.10 -3.65
N ARG A 225 22.88 -2.42 -3.51
CA ARG A 225 23.82 -2.44 -4.65
C ARG A 225 23.39 -3.45 -5.70
N GLN A 226 23.11 -4.67 -5.29
CA GLN A 226 22.70 -5.75 -6.21
C GLN A 226 21.45 -5.36 -7.03
N LEU A 227 20.42 -4.83 -6.37
CA LEU A 227 19.19 -4.40 -7.02
C LEU A 227 19.42 -3.25 -8.01
N THR A 228 20.31 -2.31 -7.65
CA THR A 228 20.67 -1.17 -8.50
C THR A 228 21.45 -1.62 -9.73
N GLU A 229 22.47 -2.47 -9.54
CA GLU A 229 23.33 -2.98 -10.62
C GLU A 229 22.56 -3.85 -11.61
N ALA A 230 21.55 -4.59 -11.15
CA ALA A 230 20.71 -5.44 -11.96
C ALA A 230 19.46 -4.75 -12.53
N GLU A 231 19.27 -3.45 -12.25
CA GLU A 231 18.10 -2.66 -12.68
C GLU A 231 16.75 -3.36 -12.37
N VAL A 232 16.66 -3.94 -11.17
CA VAL A 232 15.50 -4.77 -10.79
C VAL A 232 14.25 -3.91 -10.60
N ASN A 233 13.15 -4.31 -11.23
CA ASN A 233 11.83 -3.77 -10.91
C ASN A 233 11.31 -4.36 -9.59
N LEU A 234 11.39 -3.59 -8.52
CA LEU A 234 10.91 -4.01 -7.19
C LEU A 234 9.39 -4.17 -7.09
N ASN A 235 8.64 -3.52 -7.99
CA ASN A 235 7.17 -3.60 -8.03
C ASN A 235 6.72 -4.90 -8.72
N ASP A 236 7.59 -5.58 -9.47
CA ASP A 236 7.32 -6.93 -9.96
C ASP A 236 7.66 -7.96 -8.89
N VAL A 237 6.61 -8.49 -8.24
CA VAL A 237 6.74 -9.49 -7.17
C VAL A 237 6.78 -10.94 -7.69
N TRP A 238 6.68 -11.13 -9.02
CA TRP A 238 6.83 -12.42 -9.71
C TRP A 238 8.11 -12.54 -10.56
N ARG A 239 9.03 -11.58 -10.42
CA ARG A 239 10.34 -11.55 -11.09
C ARG A 239 11.22 -12.79 -10.88
#